data_AF-A0AAQ3N210-F1
#
_entry.id   AF-A0AAQ3N210-F1
#
_cell.length_a   1.000
_cell.length_b   1.000
_cell.length_c   1.000
_cell.angle_alpha   90.00
_cell.angle_beta   90.00
_cell.angle_gamma   90.00
#
_symmetry.space_group_name_H-M   'P 1'
#
loop_
_entity.id
_entity.type
_entity.pdbx_description
1 polymer ?
#
loop_
_entity_poly.entity_id
_entity_poly.type
_entity_poly.pdbx_seq_one_letter_code
_entity_poly.pdbx_strand_id
1 'polypeptide(L)'
;MEDSVSVLTTSDSVVQENNIQYSEEMVENDPTTCTSNSDICKLPKSSWTWDGPSSKTIVSQFDLECASSFITSLSQSSFFLGCLLGSFVLTILADTSLGRKNLLVLSCFFMSLASATTVFSTNVWTYSCFKFLIGFWRSSIATCVLVLLTEKVSTEWRFTVGVVEYFFFTFGCMTLPGIAYLNRNSS
;
A
#
# COMPACT_ATOMS: atom_id res chain seq x y z
N MET A 1 8.99 5.14 6.00
CA MET A 1 9.02 5.59 7.39
C MET A 1 8.41 6.97 7.36
N GLU A 2 7.10 7.03 7.53
CA GLU A 2 6.33 8.25 7.84
C GLU A 2 4.91 7.78 8.11
N ASP A 3 4.61 7.65 9.40
CA ASP A 3 3.26 7.48 9.92
C ASP A 3 2.48 8.75 9.62
N SER A 4 1.65 8.73 8.59
CA SER A 4 0.65 9.76 8.36
C SER A 4 -0.54 9.49 9.27
N VAL A 5 -0.41 9.93 10.52
CA VAL A 5 -1.55 10.12 11.43
C VAL A 5 -2.42 11.23 10.85
N SER A 6 -3.54 10.84 10.25
CA SER A 6 -4.55 11.77 9.76
C SER A 6 -5.16 12.52 10.94
N VAL A 7 -4.85 13.80 11.01
CA VAL A 7 -5.34 14.79 11.96
C VAL A 7 -6.88 14.81 11.97
N LEU A 8 -7.47 14.58 13.15
CA LEU A 8 -8.86 14.91 13.46
C LEU A 8 -9.00 16.43 13.42
N THR A 9 -9.72 16.96 12.43
CA THR A 9 -10.07 18.39 12.38
C THR A 9 -11.34 18.64 13.18
N THR A 10 -11.20 19.13 14.41
CA THR A 10 -12.26 19.80 15.17
C THR A 10 -12.49 21.19 14.58
N SER A 11 -13.70 21.45 14.06
CA SER A 11 -14.15 22.82 13.76
C SER A 11 -15.02 23.34 14.90
N ASP A 12 -14.58 24.48 15.45
CA ASP A 12 -15.32 25.52 16.18
C ASP A 12 -15.67 25.34 17.68
N SER A 13 -14.73 25.81 18.52
CA SER A 13 -14.87 26.83 19.57
C SER A 13 -16.11 26.84 20.50
N VAL A 14 -15.91 26.63 21.81
CA VAL A 14 -16.07 27.64 22.89
C VAL A 14 -15.66 27.03 24.24
N VAL A 15 -14.67 27.66 24.87
CA VAL A 15 -14.30 27.50 26.28
C VAL A 15 -15.36 28.20 27.15
N GLN A 16 -15.92 27.52 28.13
CA GLN A 16 -16.58 28.12 29.29
C GLN A 16 -16.20 27.31 30.54
N GLU A 17 -15.34 27.90 31.38
CA GLU A 17 -15.18 27.57 32.80
C GLU A 17 -16.52 27.63 33.53
N ASN A 18 -16.81 26.68 34.43
CA ASN A 18 -17.35 26.96 35.77
C ASN A 18 -17.41 25.70 36.67
N ASN A 19 -16.98 25.91 37.92
CA ASN A 19 -16.97 24.99 39.08
C ASN A 19 -18.30 24.24 39.33
N ILE A 20 -18.22 22.99 39.80
CA ILE A 20 -18.96 22.44 40.97
C ILE A 20 -18.23 21.18 41.47
N GLN A 21 -18.25 21.00 42.79
CA GLN A 21 -17.48 20.07 43.60
C GLN A 21 -18.43 19.07 44.32
N TYR A 22 -17.97 17.82 44.47
CA TYR A 22 -18.52 16.64 45.20
C TYR A 22 -19.61 15.76 44.55
N SER A 23 -19.28 14.48 44.29
CA SER A 23 -19.76 13.30 45.07
C SER A 23 -19.28 11.97 44.43
N GLU A 24 -18.62 11.12 45.22
CA GLU A 24 -18.42 9.69 44.93
C GLU A 24 -19.79 8.99 44.91
N GLU A 25 -20.36 8.72 43.73
CA GLU A 25 -21.18 7.52 43.47
C GLU A 25 -21.53 7.46 41.98
N MET A 26 -21.35 6.27 41.39
CA MET A 26 -21.76 5.86 40.04
C MET A 26 -20.98 6.48 38.86
N VAL A 27 -19.84 5.86 38.51
CA VAL A 27 -19.32 5.87 37.13
C VAL A 27 -20.27 5.01 36.29
N GLU A 28 -21.43 5.57 35.96
CA GLU A 28 -22.27 5.05 34.89
C GLU A 28 -21.61 5.48 33.58
N ASN A 29 -21.16 4.48 32.82
CA ASN A 29 -20.55 4.64 31.51
C ASN A 29 -21.45 5.50 30.62
N ASP A 30 -21.12 6.78 30.47
CA ASP A 30 -21.65 7.61 29.41
C ASP A 30 -20.83 7.34 28.13
N PRO A 31 -21.39 6.64 27.12
CA PRO A 31 -20.66 6.25 25.92
C PRO A 31 -20.30 7.44 24.99
N THR A 32 -20.56 8.68 25.42
CA THR A 32 -20.42 9.87 24.57
C THR A 32 -19.20 10.75 24.87
N THR A 33 -18.33 10.38 25.83
CA THR A 33 -17.10 11.16 26.09
C THR A 33 -15.93 10.67 25.22
N CYS A 34 -15.78 11.20 24.01
CA CYS A 34 -14.60 10.94 23.16
C CYS A 34 -13.36 11.58 23.80
N THR A 35 -12.55 10.80 24.50
CA THR A 35 -11.22 11.25 24.93
C THR A 35 -10.26 11.14 23.73
N SER A 36 -9.34 12.08 23.55
CA SER A 36 -8.43 12.11 22.39
C SER A 36 -7.48 10.89 22.26
N ASN A 37 -7.58 9.91 23.17
CA ASN A 37 -6.78 8.68 23.28
C ASN A 37 -7.62 7.39 23.28
N SER A 38 -8.87 7.42 22.82
CA SER A 38 -9.72 6.22 22.76
C SER A 38 -9.33 5.30 21.59
N ASP A 39 -8.97 4.04 21.87
CA ASP A 39 -8.76 3.01 20.84
C ASP A 39 -10.07 2.75 20.09
N ILE A 40 -10.16 3.12 18.80
CA ILE A 40 -11.32 2.90 17.91
C ILE A 40 -11.89 1.48 17.99
N CYS A 41 -11.03 0.49 18.29
CA CYS A 41 -11.39 -0.92 18.40
C CYS A 41 -12.14 -1.34 19.66
N LYS A 42 -12.16 -0.48 20.68
CA LYS A 42 -12.93 -0.68 21.91
C LYS A 42 -14.27 0.05 21.88
N LEU A 43 -14.50 0.89 20.87
CA LEU A 43 -15.77 1.60 20.70
C LEU A 43 -16.78 0.72 19.95
N PRO A 44 -18.08 0.85 20.29
CA PRO A 44 -19.14 0.20 19.52
C PRO A 44 -19.17 0.76 18.08
N LYS A 45 -19.37 -0.10 17.08
CA LYS A 45 -19.41 0.30 15.65
C LYS A 45 -20.50 1.35 15.30
N SER A 46 -21.43 1.63 16.21
CA SER A 46 -22.45 2.68 16.06
C SER A 46 -21.97 4.07 16.46
N SER A 47 -20.86 4.21 17.18
CA SER A 47 -20.38 5.50 17.71
C SER A 47 -19.37 6.21 16.80
N TRP A 48 -18.95 5.58 15.71
CA TRP A 48 -18.03 6.17 14.76
C TRP A 48 -18.36 5.73 13.33
N THR A 49 -18.00 6.55 12.36
CA THR A 49 -18.14 6.23 10.93
C THR A 49 -16.97 6.83 10.18
N TRP A 50 -16.65 6.29 9.00
CA TRP A 50 -15.58 6.84 8.17
C TRP A 50 -15.99 8.21 7.61
N ASP A 51 -15.03 9.15 7.58
CA ASP A 51 -15.18 10.43 6.87
C ASP A 51 -15.13 10.21 5.35
N GLY A 52 -16.15 9.52 4.80
CA GLY A 52 -16.27 9.17 3.39
C GLY A 52 -16.84 7.77 3.14
N PRO A 53 -17.11 7.39 1.87
CA PRO A 53 -17.59 6.06 1.54
C PRO A 53 -16.56 4.99 1.93
N SER A 54 -17.02 3.87 2.50
CA SER A 54 -16.17 2.77 2.97
C SER A 54 -15.27 2.15 1.89
N SER A 55 -15.45 2.49 0.61
CA SER A 55 -14.59 2.07 -0.49
C SER A 55 -13.39 2.99 -0.75
N LYS A 56 -13.17 4.07 0.00
CA LYS A 56 -12.08 5.01 -0.26
C LYS A 56 -10.69 4.45 0.05
N THR A 57 -10.57 3.51 0.99
CA THR A 57 -9.28 2.92 1.37
C THR A 57 -9.36 1.41 1.46
N ILE A 58 -8.22 0.73 1.29
CA ILE A 58 -8.12 -0.73 1.46
C ILE A 58 -8.46 -1.14 2.90
N VAL A 59 -8.19 -0.27 3.88
CA VAL A 59 -8.53 -0.53 5.29
C VAL A 59 -10.05 -0.50 5.49
N SER A 60 -10.74 0.51 4.96
CA SER A 60 -12.20 0.62 5.05
C SER A 60 -12.94 -0.38 4.16
N GLN A 61 -12.35 -0.81 3.04
CA GLN A 61 -12.98 -1.75 2.11
C GLN A 61 -13.08 -3.17 2.68
N PHE A 62 -12.12 -3.57 3.50
CA PHE A 62 -12.05 -4.91 4.07
C PHE A 62 -12.33 -4.93 5.59
N ASP A 63 -12.82 -3.83 6.16
CA ASP A 63 -13.07 -3.63 7.60
C ASP A 63 -11.85 -4.01 8.48
N LEU A 64 -10.67 -3.53 8.08
CA LEU A 64 -9.39 -3.82 8.74
C LEU A 64 -9.08 -2.88 9.93
N GLU A 65 -10.02 -2.06 10.39
CA GLU A 65 -9.79 -1.06 11.46
C GLU A 65 -9.18 -1.65 12.74
N CYS A 66 -9.53 -2.89 13.03
CA CYS A 66 -9.14 -3.62 14.25
C CYS A 66 -8.49 -4.95 13.93
N ALA A 67 -8.21 -5.20 12.65
CA ALA A 67 -7.42 -6.34 12.26
C ALA A 67 -6.01 -6.18 12.85
N SER A 68 -5.42 -7.29 13.30
CA SER A 68 -4.06 -7.27 13.81
C SER A 68 -3.11 -6.70 12.75
N SER A 69 -2.05 -5.99 13.17
CA SER A 69 -1.04 -5.41 12.27
C SER A 69 -0.44 -6.44 11.29
N PHE A 70 -0.55 -7.72 11.63
CA PHE A 70 -0.19 -8.85 10.78
C PHE A 70 -1.01 -8.92 9.48
N ILE A 71 -2.33 -8.66 9.52
CA ILE A 71 -3.19 -8.73 8.33
C ILE A 71 -2.88 -7.56 7.38
N THR A 72 -2.65 -6.36 7.91
CA THR A 72 -2.30 -5.18 7.09
C THR A 72 -0.94 -5.34 6.42
N SER A 73 0.05 -5.90 7.14
CA SER A 73 1.40 -6.15 6.62
C SER A 73 1.51 -7.41 5.75
N LEU A 74 0.48 -8.27 5.73
CA LEU A 74 0.46 -9.52 4.97
C LEU A 74 0.68 -9.28 3.48
N SER A 75 -0.06 -8.34 2.90
CA SER A 75 0.02 -8.02 1.47
C SER A 75 1.40 -7.53 1.04
N GLN A 76 2.05 -6.72 1.87
CA GLN A 76 3.38 -6.20 1.62
C GLN A 76 4.45 -7.29 1.75
N SER A 77 4.33 -8.13 2.78
CA SER A 77 5.24 -9.26 2.99
C SER A 77 5.15 -10.27 1.84
N SER A 78 3.92 -10.56 1.40
CA SER A 78 3.64 -11.42 0.25
C SER A 78 4.24 -10.89 -1.05
N PHE A 79 4.18 -9.58 -1.28
CA PHE A 79 4.84 -8.94 -2.42
C PHE A 79 6.36 -9.18 -2.42
N PHE A 80 7.03 -8.96 -1.28
CA PHE A 80 8.48 -9.18 -1.18
C PHE A 80 8.87 -10.65 -1.30
N LEU A 81 8.09 -11.57 -0.73
CA LEU A 81 8.27 -13.01 -0.94
C LEU A 81 8.15 -13.38 -2.42
N GLY A 82 7.17 -12.81 -3.12
CA GLY A 82 7.02 -12.93 -4.57
C GLY A 82 8.27 -12.46 -5.30
N CYS A 83 8.79 -11.28 -4.97
CA CYS A 83 10.02 -10.75 -5.56
C CYS A 83 11.23 -11.67 -5.35
N LEU A 84 11.41 -12.22 -4.14
CA LEU A 84 12.53 -13.13 -3.83
C LEU A 84 12.44 -14.41 -4.67
N LEU A 85 11.29 -15.09 -4.65
CA LEU A 85 11.09 -16.32 -5.40
C LEU A 85 11.14 -16.08 -6.91
N GLY A 86 10.54 -14.98 -7.38
CA GLY A 86 10.57 -14.57 -8.78
C GLY A 86 11.97 -14.28 -9.25
N SER A 87 12.81 -13.62 -8.44
CA SER A 87 14.21 -13.34 -8.80
C SER A 87 14.99 -14.64 -9.02
N PHE A 88 14.81 -15.65 -8.18
CA PHE A 88 15.46 -16.95 -8.36
C PHE A 88 14.94 -17.68 -9.61
N VAL A 89 13.62 -17.92 -9.67
CA VAL A 89 13.02 -18.76 -10.71
C VAL A 89 13.13 -18.11 -12.08
N LEU A 90 12.79 -16.81 -12.20
CA LEU A 90 12.76 -16.14 -13.49
C LEU A 90 14.14 -15.84 -14.03
N THR A 91 15.14 -15.63 -13.18
CA THR A 91 16.52 -15.45 -13.66
C THR A 91 17.05 -16.75 -14.27
N ILE A 92 16.85 -17.89 -13.61
CA ILE A 92 17.20 -19.20 -14.18
C ILE A 92 16.45 -19.42 -15.50
N LEU A 93 15.17 -19.09 -15.52
CA LEU A 93 14.34 -19.24 -16.71
C LEU A 93 14.77 -18.33 -17.87
N ALA A 94 15.25 -17.11 -17.55
CA ALA A 94 15.79 -16.15 -18.50
C ALA A 94 17.03 -16.68 -19.21
N ASP A 95 17.93 -17.30 -18.44
CA ASP A 95 19.22 -17.77 -18.92
C ASP A 95 19.09 -19.10 -19.69
N THR A 96 18.12 -19.95 -19.35
CA THR A 96 18.08 -21.33 -19.87
C THR A 96 17.14 -21.52 -21.06
N SER A 97 15.93 -20.95 -21.04
CA SER A 97 14.85 -21.41 -21.94
C SER A 97 14.15 -20.29 -22.73
N LEU A 98 13.85 -19.16 -22.08
CA LEU A 98 12.97 -18.14 -22.67
C LEU A 98 13.74 -16.98 -23.33
N GLY A 99 15.00 -16.75 -22.93
CA GLY A 99 15.77 -15.59 -23.36
C GLY A 99 15.23 -14.27 -22.77
N ARG A 100 16.12 -13.28 -22.64
CA ARG A 100 15.83 -12.04 -21.89
C ARG A 100 14.67 -11.21 -22.47
N LYS A 101 14.57 -11.11 -23.80
CA LYS A 101 13.54 -10.28 -24.48
C LYS A 101 12.14 -10.88 -24.38
N ASN A 102 11.99 -12.19 -24.60
CA ASN A 102 10.67 -12.84 -24.51
C ASN A 102 10.20 -12.89 -23.05
N LEU A 103 11.12 -13.15 -22.11
CA LEU A 103 10.79 -13.11 -20.68
C LEU A 103 10.29 -11.72 -20.27
N LEU A 104 10.91 -10.64 -20.75
CA LEU A 104 10.44 -9.28 -20.47
C LEU A 104 8.99 -9.08 -20.92
N VAL A 105 8.67 -9.46 -22.17
CA VAL A 105 7.30 -9.33 -22.71
C VAL A 105 6.30 -10.17 -21.92
N LEU A 106 6.68 -11.41 -21.57
CA LEU A 106 5.84 -12.32 -20.80
C LEU A 106 5.56 -11.79 -19.38
N SER A 107 6.60 -11.32 -18.69
CA SER A 107 6.49 -10.74 -17.36
C SER A 107 5.63 -9.48 -17.38
N CYS A 108 5.77 -8.61 -18.37
CA CYS A 108 4.90 -7.43 -18.54
C CYS A 108 3.44 -7.82 -18.76
N PHE A 109 3.18 -8.81 -19.62
CA PHE A 109 1.81 -9.29 -19.89
C PHE A 109 1.14 -9.82 -18.62
N PHE A 110 1.80 -10.74 -17.91
CA PHE A 110 1.21 -11.30 -16.70
C PHE A 110 1.15 -10.29 -15.54
N MET A 111 2.10 -9.36 -15.43
CA MET A 111 2.03 -8.30 -14.43
C MET A 111 0.81 -7.41 -14.67
N SER A 112 0.54 -7.05 -15.93
CA SER A 112 -0.65 -6.27 -16.31
C SER A 112 -1.93 -7.05 -16.00
N LEU A 113 -1.96 -8.35 -16.32
CA LEU A 113 -3.11 -9.22 -16.02
C LEU A 113 -3.35 -9.31 -14.52
N ALA A 114 -2.32 -9.59 -13.72
CA ALA A 114 -2.44 -9.68 -12.26
C ALA A 114 -2.87 -8.35 -11.62
N SER A 115 -2.39 -7.23 -12.16
CA SER A 115 -2.78 -5.89 -11.70
C SER A 115 -4.25 -5.59 -11.99
N ALA A 116 -4.73 -5.95 -13.20
CA ALA A 116 -6.14 -5.79 -13.57
C ALA A 116 -7.06 -6.69 -12.72
N THR A 117 -6.65 -7.95 -12.47
CA THR A 117 -7.46 -8.88 -11.68
C THR A 117 -7.54 -8.52 -10.20
N THR A 118 -6.58 -7.71 -9.70
CA THR A 118 -6.57 -7.25 -8.30
C THR A 118 -7.84 -6.46 -7.94
N VAL A 119 -8.46 -5.77 -8.91
CA VAL A 119 -9.69 -4.99 -8.72
C VAL A 119 -10.89 -5.87 -8.34
N PHE A 120 -10.93 -7.11 -8.83
CA PHE A 120 -12.01 -8.06 -8.51
C PHE A 120 -11.83 -8.75 -7.15
N SER A 121 -10.78 -8.42 -6.41
CA SER A 121 -10.50 -9.07 -5.15
C SER A 121 -11.43 -8.57 -4.04
N THR A 122 -12.32 -9.44 -3.58
CA THR A 122 -13.24 -9.19 -2.46
C THR A 122 -12.72 -9.74 -1.13
N ASN A 123 -11.55 -10.40 -1.12
CA ASN A 123 -11.00 -11.04 0.05
C ASN A 123 -9.51 -10.75 0.22
N VAL A 124 -9.07 -10.50 1.45
CA VAL A 124 -7.67 -10.13 1.79
C VAL A 124 -6.66 -11.19 1.37
N TRP A 125 -7.04 -12.47 1.43
CA TRP A 125 -6.19 -13.58 1.00
C TRP A 125 -5.97 -13.57 -0.51
N THR A 126 -7.05 -13.40 -1.27
CA THR A 126 -6.99 -13.30 -2.74
C THR A 126 -6.19 -12.07 -3.17
N TYR A 127 -6.37 -10.94 -2.49
CA TYR A 127 -5.61 -9.72 -2.74
C TYR A 127 -4.10 -9.95 -2.50
N SER A 128 -3.76 -10.65 -1.42
CA SER A 128 -2.37 -11.00 -1.10
C SER A 128 -1.76 -11.95 -2.14
N CYS A 129 -2.51 -12.93 -2.64
CA CYS A 129 -2.06 -13.80 -3.74
C CYS A 129 -1.78 -13.01 -5.02
N PHE A 130 -2.63 -12.05 -5.39
CA PHE A 130 -2.35 -11.19 -6.54
C PHE A 130 -1.13 -10.30 -6.32
N LYS A 131 -0.93 -9.77 -5.11
CA LYS A 131 0.30 -9.03 -4.75
C LYS A 131 1.55 -9.89 -4.87
N PHE A 132 1.50 -11.15 -4.46
CA PHE A 132 2.58 -12.11 -4.67
C PHE A 132 2.92 -12.25 -6.16
N LEU A 133 1.91 -12.49 -7.00
CA LEU A 133 2.10 -12.66 -8.45
C LEU A 133 2.66 -11.39 -9.12
N ILE A 134 2.19 -10.22 -8.70
CA ILE A 134 2.72 -8.92 -9.18
C ILE A 134 4.20 -8.81 -8.78
N GLY A 135 4.56 -9.09 -7.53
CA GLY A 135 5.95 -9.06 -7.07
C GLY A 135 6.84 -10.04 -7.81
N PHE A 136 6.34 -11.25 -8.04
CA PHE A 136 7.05 -12.31 -8.76
C PHE A 136 7.42 -11.88 -10.19
N TRP A 137 6.49 -11.34 -10.98
CA TRP A 137 6.83 -10.85 -12.33
C TRP A 137 7.61 -9.54 -12.31
N ARG A 138 7.35 -8.65 -11.34
CA ARG A 138 7.99 -7.34 -11.27
C ARG A 138 9.51 -7.44 -11.11
N SER A 139 10.00 -8.44 -10.36
CA SER A 139 11.43 -8.61 -10.11
C SER A 139 12.22 -8.89 -11.39
N SER A 140 11.69 -9.72 -12.29
CA SER A 140 12.30 -10.02 -13.59
C SER A 140 12.30 -8.84 -14.55
N ILE A 141 11.28 -7.98 -14.51
CA ILE A 141 11.18 -6.82 -15.42
C ILE A 141 12.36 -5.87 -15.20
N ALA A 142 12.66 -5.50 -13.95
CA ALA A 142 13.76 -4.59 -13.65
C ALA A 142 15.11 -5.17 -14.12
N THR A 143 15.38 -6.44 -13.77
CA THR A 143 16.64 -7.08 -14.14
C THR A 143 16.79 -7.25 -15.65
N CYS A 144 15.72 -7.62 -16.36
CA CYS A 144 15.75 -7.77 -17.82
C CYS A 144 15.95 -6.42 -18.53
N VAL A 145 15.28 -5.36 -18.08
CA VAL A 145 15.45 -4.01 -18.65
C VAL A 145 16.89 -3.53 -18.47
N LEU A 146 17.44 -3.62 -17.26
CA LEU A 146 18.81 -3.20 -16.98
C LEU A 146 19.83 -3.96 -17.85
N VAL A 147 19.67 -5.29 -17.99
CA VAL A 147 20.59 -6.07 -18.83
C VAL A 147 20.46 -5.71 -20.30
N LEU A 148 19.24 -5.60 -20.84
CA LEU A 148 19.04 -5.24 -22.24
C LEU A 148 19.59 -3.85 -22.56
N LEU A 149 19.43 -2.88 -21.65
CA LEU A 149 20.01 -1.55 -21.83
C LEU A 149 21.54 -1.59 -21.79
N THR A 150 22.13 -2.33 -20.84
CA THR A 150 23.59 -2.47 -20.71
C THR A 150 24.25 -3.28 -21.83
N GLU A 151 23.50 -4.16 -22.51
CA GLU A 151 23.91 -4.85 -23.74
C GLU A 151 23.91 -3.92 -24.95
N LYS A 152 22.99 -2.95 -24.98
CA LYS A 152 22.87 -1.96 -26.07
C LYS A 152 23.89 -0.82 -26.00
N VAL A 153 24.44 -0.54 -24.82
CA VAL A 153 25.42 0.53 -24.61
C VAL A 153 26.84 0.00 -24.44
N SER A 154 27.82 0.86 -24.73
CA SER A 154 29.24 0.56 -24.44
C SER A 154 29.49 0.49 -22.92
N THR A 155 30.54 -0.23 -22.51
CA THR A 155 30.89 -0.49 -21.10
C THR A 155 30.96 0.77 -20.24
N GLU A 156 31.46 1.88 -20.81
CA GLU A 156 31.59 3.18 -20.14
C GLU A 156 30.24 3.77 -19.67
N TRP A 157 29.13 3.45 -20.34
CA TRP A 157 27.81 4.02 -20.06
C TRP A 157 26.93 3.16 -19.16
N ARG A 158 27.40 1.97 -18.76
CA ARG A 158 26.59 1.00 -18.00
C ARG A 158 26.14 1.54 -16.65
N PHE A 159 27.00 2.30 -15.96
CA PHE A 159 26.64 2.94 -14.70
C PHE A 159 25.52 3.98 -14.90
N THR A 160 25.67 4.85 -15.91
CA THR A 160 24.68 5.89 -16.24
C THR A 160 23.31 5.30 -16.53
N VAL A 161 23.25 4.19 -17.26
CA VAL A 161 22.00 3.46 -17.53
C VAL A 161 21.29 3.04 -16.23
N GLY A 162 22.03 2.47 -15.27
CA GLY A 162 21.46 2.10 -13.98
C GLY A 162 20.92 3.31 -13.22
N VAL A 163 21.67 4.41 -13.16
CA VAL A 163 21.23 5.66 -12.51
C VAL A 163 19.95 6.20 -13.15
N VAL A 164 19.88 6.19 -14.48
CA VAL A 164 18.69 6.64 -15.22
C VAL A 164 17.48 5.76 -14.89
N GLU A 165 17.63 4.44 -14.83
CA GLU A 165 16.54 3.53 -14.44
C GLU A 165 16.02 3.82 -13.03
N TYR A 166 16.92 3.99 -12.04
CA TYR A 166 16.53 4.36 -10.68
C TYR A 166 15.84 5.72 -10.62
N PHE A 167 16.30 6.69 -11.41
CA PHE A 167 15.68 8.01 -11.49
C PHE A 167 14.22 7.92 -11.98
N PHE A 168 13.96 7.16 -13.04
CA PHE A 168 12.59 6.91 -13.51
C PHE A 168 11.72 6.21 -12.47
N PHE A 169 12.29 5.24 -11.73
CA PHE A 169 11.57 4.56 -10.65
C PHE A 169 11.18 5.54 -9.53
N THR A 170 12.11 6.34 -9.04
CA THR A 170 11.85 7.36 -8.01
C THR A 170 10.83 8.39 -8.47
N PHE A 171 10.95 8.87 -9.71
CA PHE A 171 9.98 9.80 -10.29
C PHE A 171 8.57 9.20 -10.34
N GLY A 172 8.46 7.93 -10.72
CA GLY A 172 7.19 7.19 -10.64
C GLY A 172 6.62 7.18 -9.22
N CYS A 173 7.43 6.81 -8.23
CA CYS A 173 7.00 6.80 -6.82
C CYS A 173 6.57 8.18 -6.30
N MET A 174 7.17 9.27 -6.78
CA MET A 174 6.79 10.64 -6.40
C MET A 174 5.51 11.13 -7.09
N THR A 175 5.24 10.67 -8.32
CA THR A 175 4.02 11.07 -9.04
C THR A 175 2.76 10.40 -8.49
N LEU A 176 2.84 9.16 -7.97
CA LEU A 176 1.69 8.46 -7.36
C LEU A 176 1.00 9.26 -6.24
N PRO A 177 1.68 9.72 -5.16
CA PRO A 177 1.06 10.51 -4.10
C PRO A 177 0.61 11.88 -4.61
N GLY A 178 1.31 12.47 -5.60
CA GLY A 178 0.88 13.71 -6.25
C GLY A 178 -0.48 13.57 -6.94
N ILE A 179 -0.65 12.51 -7.76
CA ILE A 179 -1.92 12.20 -8.43
C ILE A 179 -3.00 11.87 -7.39
N ALA A 180 -2.67 11.11 -6.35
CA ALA A 180 -3.61 10.79 -5.27
C ALA A 180 -4.10 12.04 -4.53
N TYR A 181 -3.20 13.00 -4.26
CA TYR A 181 -3.56 14.27 -3.62
C TYR A 181 -4.47 15.12 -4.51
N LEU A 182 -4.16 15.22 -5.81
CA LEU A 182 -5.01 15.95 -6.77
C LEU A 182 -6.41 15.32 -6.90
N ASN A 183 -6.50 13.99 -6.84
CA ASN A 183 -7.77 13.27 -6.91
C ASN A 183 -8.53 13.24 -5.57
N ARG A 184 -7.89 13.59 -4.44
CA ARG A 184 -8.51 13.56 -3.10
C ARG A 184 -9.73 14.50 -3.00
N ASN A 185 -9.65 15.66 -3.66
CA ASN A 185 -10.68 16.71 -3.58
C ASN A 185 -11.68 16.68 -4.74
N SER A 186 -11.54 15.73 -5.67
CA SER A 186 -12.38 15.61 -6.88
C SER A 186 -13.62 14.74 -6.67
N SER A 187 -14.13 14.64 -5.44
CA SER A 187 -15.32 13.85 -5.08
C SER A 187 -16.07 14.49 -3.93
#